data_AF-A0A060CC99-F1
#
_entry.id   AF-A0A060CC99-F1
#
_cell.length_a   1.000
_cell.length_b   1.000
_cell.length_c   1.000
_cell.angle_alpha   90.00
_cell.angle_beta   90.00
_cell.angle_gamma   90.00
#
_symmetry.space_group_name_H-M   'P 1'
#
loop_
_entity.id
_entity.type
_entity.pdbx_description
1 polymer ?
#
loop_
_entity_poly.entity_id
_entity_poly.type
_entity_poly.pdbx_seq_one_letter_code
_entity_poly.pdbx_strand_id
1 'polypeptide(L)'
;MDQPVGTPSANKLGYTFPALFHIGDNGWVLLSETGVSSRYVGTRLGEGTKNGLYTIAFPEKAENGGAGDNTVAASIPFQASWKTITIGETLKPIVETTSAYDNVKTFV
;
A
#
# COMPACT_ATOMS: atom_id res chain seq x y z
N MET A 1 -6.64 -13.18 8.27
CA MET A 1 -7.57 -13.30 9.40
C MET A 1 -8.27 -11.96 9.51
N ASP A 2 -9.61 -11.94 9.51
CA ASP A 2 -10.35 -10.67 9.60
C ASP A 2 -10.11 -10.01 10.95
N GLN A 3 -9.91 -8.70 10.94
CA GLN A 3 -9.60 -7.91 12.13
C GLN A 3 -10.37 -6.59 12.09
N PRO A 4 -10.81 -6.07 13.25
CA PRO A 4 -11.36 -4.73 13.34
C PRO A 4 -10.36 -3.69 12.80
N VAL A 5 -10.87 -2.66 12.15
CA VAL A 5 -10.07 -1.51 11.70
C VAL A 5 -9.34 -0.87 12.89
N GLY A 6 -8.07 -0.52 12.70
CA GLY A 6 -7.24 0.08 13.76
C GLY A 6 -6.72 -0.91 14.79
N THR A 7 -6.92 -2.21 14.57
CA THR A 7 -6.16 -3.24 15.30
C THR A 7 -4.68 -3.06 14.99
N PRO A 8 -3.79 -3.07 15.99
CA PRO A 8 -2.37 -3.01 15.72
C PRO A 8 -1.87 -4.25 14.98
N SER A 9 -0.94 -4.08 14.04
CA SER A 9 -0.30 -5.22 13.38
C SER A 9 0.52 -6.08 14.36
N ALA A 10 0.76 -7.34 14.00
CA ALA A 10 1.51 -8.28 14.84
C ALA A 10 2.90 -7.75 15.25
N ASN A 11 3.57 -7.05 14.34
CA ASN A 11 4.91 -6.51 14.55
C ASN A 11 4.92 -5.03 14.95
N LYS A 12 3.74 -4.39 15.07
CA LYS A 12 3.57 -2.95 15.34
C LYS A 12 4.22 -2.05 14.27
N LEU A 13 4.25 -2.52 13.03
CA LEU A 13 4.83 -1.80 11.88
C LEU A 13 3.80 -1.48 10.79
N GLY A 14 2.52 -1.81 11.00
CA GLY A 14 1.44 -1.68 10.03
C GLY A 14 1.27 -2.90 9.12
N TYR A 15 0.71 -2.69 7.94
CA TYR A 15 0.26 -3.74 7.03
C TYR A 15 0.84 -3.57 5.63
N THR A 16 1.40 -4.65 5.07
CA THR A 16 1.90 -4.68 3.69
C THR A 16 0.74 -4.69 2.69
N PHE A 17 0.96 -4.09 1.52
CA PHE A 17 0.01 -4.21 0.40
C PHE A 17 -0.01 -5.63 -0.20
N PRO A 18 -1.13 -6.04 -0.85
CA PRO A 18 -2.40 -5.32 -0.89
C PRO A 18 -3.20 -5.48 0.42
N ALA A 19 -4.02 -4.48 0.76
CA ALA A 19 -4.82 -4.45 1.99
C ALA A 19 -6.32 -4.30 1.65
N LEU A 20 -7.12 -5.32 2.02
CA LEU A 20 -8.56 -5.38 1.77
C LEU A 20 -9.34 -4.94 3.00
N PHE A 21 -10.32 -4.08 2.81
CA PHE A 21 -11.22 -3.55 3.82
C PHE A 21 -12.67 -3.88 3.47
N HIS A 22 -13.40 -4.39 4.45
CA HIS A 22 -14.84 -4.59 4.38
C HIS A 22 -15.55 -3.42 5.10
N ILE A 23 -16.43 -2.70 4.39
CA ILE A 23 -17.04 -1.45 4.87
C ILE A 23 -18.49 -1.71 5.31
N GLY A 24 -18.66 -2.59 6.30
CA GLY A 24 -20.00 -3.04 6.73
C GLY A 24 -20.81 -3.51 5.52
N ASP A 25 -22.05 -3.03 5.39
CA ASP A 25 -22.92 -3.38 4.27
C ASP A 25 -22.67 -2.54 3.00
N ASN A 26 -21.68 -1.64 3.01
CA ASN A 26 -21.38 -0.71 1.90
C ASN A 26 -20.32 -1.24 0.91
N GLY A 27 -19.92 -2.51 1.04
CA GLY A 27 -19.01 -3.17 0.12
C GLY A 27 -17.55 -3.17 0.57
N TRP A 28 -16.63 -3.05 -0.39
CA TRP A 28 -15.22 -3.40 -0.25
C TRP A 28 -14.29 -2.35 -0.83
N VAL A 29 -13.13 -2.19 -0.19
CA VAL A 29 -12.03 -1.33 -0.66
C VAL A 29 -10.73 -2.12 -0.63
N LEU A 30 -10.00 -2.14 -1.76
CA LEU A 30 -8.66 -2.70 -1.86
C LEU A 30 -7.65 -1.57 -2.07
N LEU A 31 -6.74 -1.41 -1.11
CA LEU A 31 -5.61 -0.51 -1.20
C LEU A 31 -4.37 -1.27 -1.67
N SER A 32 -3.65 -0.70 -2.63
CA SER A 32 -2.36 -1.24 -3.09
C SER A 32 -1.47 -0.13 -3.64
N GLU A 33 -0.31 -0.52 -4.16
CA GLU A 33 0.54 0.33 -4.96
C GLU A 33 1.02 -0.35 -6.24
N THR A 34 1.39 0.45 -7.24
CA THR A 34 2.02 -0.04 -8.47
C THR A 34 3.02 0.97 -9.04
N GLY A 35 3.84 0.55 -9.99
CA GLY A 35 4.88 1.38 -10.60
C GLY A 35 6.10 1.62 -9.70
N VAL A 36 6.30 0.76 -8.69
CA VAL A 36 7.55 0.74 -7.92
C VAL A 36 8.68 0.26 -8.85
N SER A 37 9.78 1.00 -8.86
CA SER A 37 10.99 0.69 -9.66
C SER A 37 12.23 0.96 -8.82
N SER A 38 13.43 0.77 -9.37
CA SER A 38 14.69 1.12 -8.68
C SER A 38 14.80 2.59 -8.26
N ARG A 39 13.89 3.45 -8.72
CA ARG A 39 13.84 4.88 -8.39
C ARG A 39 12.99 5.21 -7.14
N TYR A 40 12.28 4.23 -6.57
CA TYR A 40 11.42 4.44 -5.40
C TYR A 40 11.42 3.22 -4.47
N VAL A 41 11.12 3.43 -3.20
CA VAL A 41 10.97 2.32 -2.25
C VAL A 41 9.59 1.68 -2.35
N GLY A 42 9.50 0.39 -2.03
CA GLY A 42 8.23 -0.24 -1.70
C GLY A 42 7.67 0.38 -0.42
N THR A 43 6.36 0.61 -0.39
CA THR A 43 5.67 1.22 0.74
C THR A 43 4.63 0.27 1.32
N ARG A 44 4.17 0.59 2.53
CA ARG A 44 3.13 -0.17 3.21
C ARG A 44 2.16 0.78 3.91
N LEU A 45 1.06 0.25 4.45
CA LEU A 45 0.25 0.99 5.40
C LEU A 45 0.96 1.01 6.75
N GLY A 46 1.01 2.16 7.40
CA GLY A 46 1.36 2.28 8.81
C GLY A 46 0.28 1.69 9.72
N GLU A 47 0.48 1.81 11.03
CA GLU A 47 -0.55 1.40 12.00
C GLU A 47 -1.84 2.20 11.82
N GLY A 48 -2.96 1.49 11.86
CA GLY A 48 -4.27 2.11 11.76
C GLY A 48 -4.67 2.79 13.05
N THR A 49 -5.27 3.97 12.95
CA THR A 49 -5.99 4.56 14.09
C THR A 49 -7.35 3.88 14.29
N LYS A 50 -7.93 3.99 15.49
CA LYS A 50 -9.29 3.52 15.77
C LYS A 50 -10.36 4.15 14.87
N ASN A 51 -10.07 5.31 14.28
CA ASN A 51 -10.96 6.01 13.37
C ASN A 51 -10.77 5.59 11.90
N GLY A 52 -9.93 4.58 11.64
CA GLY A 52 -9.69 4.05 10.29
C GLY A 52 -8.73 4.87 9.42
N LEU A 53 -7.97 5.79 10.01
CA LEU A 53 -6.87 6.45 9.31
C LEU A 53 -5.64 5.54 9.24
N TYR A 54 -5.14 5.29 8.04
CA TYR A 54 -3.85 4.64 7.76
C TYR A 54 -2.99 5.61 6.94
N THR A 55 -1.68 5.65 7.25
CA THR A 55 -0.70 6.44 6.52
C THR A 55 0.17 5.56 5.63
N ILE A 56 0.82 6.15 4.62
CA ILE A 56 1.86 5.44 3.87
C ILE A 56 3.16 5.47 4.69
N ALA A 57 3.71 4.30 4.96
CA ALA A 57 4.98 4.11 5.65
C ALA A 57 6.05 3.59 4.68
N PHE A 58 7.26 4.13 4.80
CA PHE A 58 8.47 3.65 4.13
C PHE A 58 9.06 2.46 4.89
N PRO A 59 9.97 1.67 4.28
CA PRO A 59 10.64 0.55 4.93
C PRO A 59 11.26 0.93 6.29
N GLU A 60 11.35 -0.02 7.20
CA GLU A 60 12.02 0.20 8.48
C GLU A 60 13.53 0.27 8.29
N LYS A 61 14.19 1.12 9.09
CA LYS A 61 15.65 1.29 9.03
C LYS A 61 16.42 -0.01 9.32
N ALA A 62 15.83 -0.94 10.06
CA ALA A 62 16.46 -2.23 10.38
C ALA A 62 16.38 -3.26 9.23
N GLU A 63 15.56 -3.01 8.20
CA GLU A 63 15.51 -3.87 7.01
C GLU A 63 16.89 -3.89 6.31
N ASN A 64 17.14 -4.93 5.51
CA ASN A 64 18.43 -5.15 4.86
C ASN A 64 19.63 -5.15 5.85
N GLY A 65 19.41 -5.58 7.10
CA GLY A 65 20.44 -5.58 8.14
C GLY A 65 20.92 -4.19 8.56
N GLY A 66 20.12 -3.14 8.31
CA GLY A 66 20.50 -1.76 8.58
C GLY A 66 21.34 -1.10 7.49
N ALA A 67 21.55 -1.78 6.36
CA ALA A 67 22.35 -1.27 5.26
C ALA A 67 21.49 -0.46 4.25
N GLY A 68 21.95 0.76 3.96
CA GLY A 68 21.27 1.71 3.06
C GLY A 68 20.29 2.62 3.79
N ASP A 69 19.85 3.68 3.09
CA ASP A 69 18.80 4.57 3.60
C ASP A 69 17.42 3.94 3.38
N ASN A 70 16.51 4.16 4.33
CA ASN A 70 15.11 3.77 4.21
C ASN A 70 14.22 4.89 3.63
N THR A 71 14.84 5.93 3.08
CA THR A 71 14.17 7.07 2.43
C THR A 71 14.59 7.17 0.97
N VAL A 72 13.92 8.03 0.20
CA VAL A 72 14.18 8.19 -1.23
C VAL A 72 14.92 9.49 -1.47
N ALA A 73 16.11 9.38 -2.06
CA ALA A 73 16.81 10.49 -2.70
C ALA A 73 16.63 10.38 -4.21
N ALA A 74 16.11 11.43 -4.85
CA ALA A 74 15.83 11.43 -6.28
C ALA A 74 16.13 12.78 -6.94
N SER A 75 16.57 12.73 -8.20
CA SER A 75 16.67 13.90 -9.06
C SER A 75 15.34 14.21 -9.76
N ILE A 76 15.06 15.48 -9.99
CA ILE A 76 13.85 15.91 -10.72
C ILE A 76 14.07 15.87 -12.25
N PRO A 77 13.03 15.59 -13.06
CA PRO A 77 11.66 15.25 -12.66
C PRO A 77 11.57 13.86 -12.03
N PHE A 78 10.76 13.73 -10.98
CA PHE A 78 10.62 12.53 -10.17
C PHE A 78 9.16 12.13 -10.03
N GLN A 79 8.90 10.82 -10.01
CA GLN A 79 7.57 10.25 -9.78
C GLN A 79 7.67 9.13 -8.74
N ALA A 80 6.86 9.22 -7.68
CA ALA A 80 6.66 8.14 -6.72
C ALA A 80 5.80 7.01 -7.32
N SER A 81 5.70 5.88 -6.63
CA SER A 81 4.75 4.82 -7.01
C SER A 81 3.30 5.30 -6.92
N TRP A 82 2.44 4.80 -7.82
CA TRP A 82 1.00 5.05 -7.78
C TRP A 82 0.39 4.34 -6.58
N LYS A 83 -0.53 5.01 -5.89
CA LYS A 83 -1.37 4.41 -4.85
C LYS A 83 -2.74 4.13 -5.44
N THR A 84 -3.16 2.87 -5.41
CA THR A 84 -4.40 2.42 -6.06
C THR A 84 -5.48 2.16 -5.01
N ILE A 85 -6.69 2.61 -5.30
CA ILE A 85 -7.88 2.36 -4.49
C ILE A 85 -8.91 1.71 -5.42
N THR A 86 -9.16 0.41 -5.26
CA THR A 86 -10.26 -0.28 -5.96
C THR A 86 -11.45 -0.34 -5.01
N ILE A 87 -12.60 0.14 -5.46
CA ILE A 87 -13.83 0.20 -4.65
C ILE A 87 -14.93 -0.59 -5.37
N GLY A 88 -15.70 -1.36 -4.63
CA GLY A 88 -16.85 -2.07 -5.18
C GLY A 88 -17.90 -2.36 -4.12
N GLU A 89 -19.18 -2.26 -4.50
CA GLU A 89 -20.30 -2.69 -3.65
C GLU A 89 -20.28 -4.20 -3.37
N THR A 90 -19.66 -4.97 -4.28
CA THR A 90 -19.43 -6.41 -4.15
C THR A 90 -17.93 -6.72 -4.29
N LEU A 91 -17.54 -7.98 -4.09
CA LEU A 91 -16.15 -8.41 -4.32
C LEU A 91 -15.76 -8.45 -5.81
N LYS A 92 -16.71 -8.37 -6.74
CA LYS A 92 -16.42 -8.53 -8.18
C LYS A 92 -15.37 -7.52 -8.69
N PRO A 93 -15.49 -6.20 -8.46
CA PRO A 93 -14.48 -5.24 -8.90
C PRO A 93 -13.11 -5.46 -8.25
N ILE A 94 -13.08 -5.99 -7.01
CA ILE A 94 -11.83 -6.30 -6.31
C ILE A 94 -11.09 -7.44 -7.01
N VAL A 95 -11.82 -8.47 -7.43
CA VAL A 95 -11.25 -9.63 -8.13
C VAL A 95 -10.86 -9.29 -9.57
N GLU A 96 -11.65 -8.44 -10.23
CA GLU A 96 -11.46 -8.09 -11.65
C GLU A 96 -10.57 -6.86 -11.89
N THR A 97 -10.05 -6.22 -10.84
CA THR A 97 -9.27 -4.99 -10.98
C THR A 97 -7.99 -5.20 -11.78
N THR A 98 -7.77 -4.29 -12.72
CA THR A 98 -6.59 -4.22 -13.60
C THR A 98 -5.63 -3.08 -13.20
N SER A 99 -5.98 -2.37 -12.12
CA SER A 99 -5.26 -1.17 -11.65
C SER A 99 -3.77 -1.35 -11.40
N ALA A 100 -3.34 -2.59 -11.14
CA ALA A 100 -1.93 -2.96 -10.98
C ALA A 100 -1.09 -2.72 -12.25
N TYR A 101 -1.69 -2.77 -13.44
CA TYR A 101 -0.97 -2.61 -14.71
C TYR A 101 -1.51 -1.51 -15.63
N ASP A 102 -2.71 -0.97 -15.39
CA ASP A 102 -3.27 0.11 -16.22
C ASP A 102 -2.47 1.42 -16.19
N ASN A 103 -1.74 1.68 -15.09
CA ASN A 103 -1.08 2.98 -14.83
C ASN A 103 0.44 2.94 -14.97
N VAL A 104 1.00 1.84 -15.48
CA VAL A 104 2.45 1.64 -15.60
C VAL A 104 2.84 1.44 -17.05
N LYS A 105 4.11 1.73 -17.35
CA LYS A 105 4.70 1.52 -18.67
C LYS A 105 5.75 0.42 -18.57
N THR A 106 5.96 -0.30 -19.66
CA THR A 106 7.07 -1.24 -19.78
C THR A 106 8.39 -0.49 -19.62
N PHE A 107 9.29 -1.05 -18.83
CA PHE A 107 10.67 -0.60 -18.80
C PHE A 107 11.33 -1.01 -20.12
N VAL A 108 11.62 -0.03 -20.98
CA VAL A 108 12.45 -0.19 -22.19
C VAL A 108 13.86 0.30 -21.92
#